data_AF-A0A1Y3NDE4-F1
#
_entry.id   AF-A0A1Y3NDE4-F1
#
_cell.length_a   1.000
_cell.length_b   1.000
_cell.length_c   1.000
_cell.angle_alpha   90.00
_cell.angle_beta   90.00
_cell.angle_gamma   90.00
#
_symmetry.space_group_name_H-M   'P 1'
#
loop_
_entity.id
_entity.type
_entity.pdbx_description
1 polymer ?
#
loop_
_entity_poly.entity_id
_entity_poly.type
_entity_poly.pdbx_seq_one_letter_code
_entity_poly.pdbx_strand_id
1 'polypeptide(L)'
;MDNHEYETLNDNENFELSDLNEIKPNISKQKNETGTVFSSIVTLSNTLLGSGMLAMPAAFASSGLYMGILNIAIFGGGALFGLWLLTRCATYTGRNSSFFSLSMITFPQASIFFDFAIAIKCFGVSVSYLIIVGDLMPIVTIGLFPNIPLDSTLLTREFWITISVLLIIPLAFMR
;
A
#
# COMPACT_ATOMS: atom_id res chain seq x y z
N MET A 1 71.71 -7.13 8.83
CA MET A 1 71.07 -8.09 9.75
C MET A 1 70.54 -7.24 10.88
N ASP A 2 69.25 -6.95 10.96
CA ASP A 2 68.14 -7.85 10.61
C ASP A 2 67.02 -7.17 9.85
N ASN A 3 66.76 -7.71 8.66
CA ASN A 3 65.55 -7.48 7.87
C ASN A 3 64.33 -8.20 8.48
N HIS A 4 64.39 -8.59 9.76
CA HIS A 4 63.40 -9.43 10.42
C HIS A 4 62.35 -8.65 11.22
N GLU A 5 62.52 -7.34 11.42
CA GLU A 5 61.58 -6.51 12.19
C GLU A 5 60.59 -5.73 11.28
N TYR A 6 60.86 -5.65 9.98
CA TYR A 6 59.95 -5.07 9.00
C TYR A 6 58.90 -6.05 8.46
N GLU A 7 59.07 -7.35 8.72
CA GLU A 7 58.16 -8.39 8.22
C GLU A 7 56.94 -8.57 9.14
N THR A 8 57.06 -8.27 10.44
CA THR A 8 55.98 -8.45 11.43
C THR A 8 54.94 -7.32 11.45
N LEU A 9 55.22 -6.15 10.86
CA LEU A 9 54.22 -5.08 10.71
C LEU A 9 53.35 -5.28 9.46
N ASN A 10 53.88 -5.96 8.45
CA ASN A 10 53.17 -6.23 7.20
C ASN A 10 52.10 -7.34 7.39
N ASP A 11 52.35 -8.34 8.23
CA ASP A 11 51.36 -9.42 8.44
C ASP A 11 50.12 -8.97 9.24
N ASN A 12 50.26 -7.98 10.12
CA ASN A 12 49.13 -7.46 10.92
C ASN A 12 48.22 -6.53 10.09
N GLU A 13 48.78 -5.74 9.16
CA GLU A 13 47.97 -5.01 8.18
C GLU A 13 47.31 -5.98 7.20
N ASN A 14 48.01 -6.98 6.65
CA ASN A 14 47.40 -7.94 5.71
C ASN A 14 46.28 -8.80 6.35
N PHE A 15 46.30 -8.99 7.67
CA PHE A 15 45.23 -9.67 8.41
C PHE A 15 43.98 -8.78 8.61
N GLU A 16 44.13 -7.47 8.87
CA GLU A 16 42.97 -6.57 8.95
C GLU A 16 42.36 -6.24 7.57
N LEU A 17 43.18 -6.19 6.52
CA LEU A 17 42.72 -5.86 5.16
C LEU A 17 41.99 -7.03 4.46
N SER A 18 42.25 -8.28 4.86
CA SER A 18 41.57 -9.45 4.31
C SER A 18 40.16 -9.63 4.87
N ASP A 19 39.93 -9.33 6.15
CA ASP A 19 38.61 -9.31 6.79
C ASP A 19 37.71 -8.15 6.29
N LEU A 20 38.30 -7.01 5.94
CA LEU A 20 37.58 -5.89 5.33
C LEU A 20 37.12 -6.17 3.88
N ASN A 21 37.71 -7.16 3.20
CA ASN A 21 37.24 -7.63 1.89
C ASN A 21 36.14 -8.71 1.98
N GLU A 22 35.94 -9.32 3.16
CA GLU A 22 34.78 -10.19 3.44
C GLU A 22 33.54 -9.41 3.90
N ILE A 23 33.69 -8.17 4.39
CA ILE A 23 32.59 -7.22 4.47
C ILE A 23 32.35 -6.62 3.08
N LYS A 24 32.07 -7.51 2.11
CA LYS A 24 31.30 -7.15 0.94
C LYS A 24 29.97 -6.68 1.53
N PRO A 25 29.62 -5.37 1.50
CA PRO A 25 28.24 -5.01 1.75
C PRO A 25 27.45 -5.91 0.83
N ASN A 26 26.43 -6.58 1.38
CA ASN A 26 25.44 -7.24 0.57
C ASN A 26 24.83 -6.12 -0.27
N ILE A 27 25.47 -5.80 -1.38
CA ILE A 27 24.93 -5.09 -2.53
C ILE A 27 23.93 -6.11 -3.02
N SER A 28 22.82 -6.14 -2.31
CA SER A 28 21.58 -6.79 -2.66
C SER A 28 21.36 -6.31 -4.07
N LYS A 29 21.73 -7.18 -5.01
CA LYS A 29 21.48 -7.15 -6.44
C LYS A 29 20.56 -5.97 -6.75
N GLN A 30 21.14 -4.82 -7.13
CA GLN A 30 20.35 -3.67 -7.56
C GLN A 30 19.52 -4.15 -8.74
N LYS A 31 18.29 -4.56 -8.44
CA LYS A 31 17.26 -4.86 -9.42
C LYS A 31 16.98 -3.51 -10.05
N ASN A 32 17.53 -3.29 -11.25
CA ASN A 32 17.37 -2.11 -12.10
C ASN A 32 16.17 -1.26 -11.64
N GLU A 33 16.47 -0.19 -10.90
CA GLU A 33 15.46 0.62 -10.22
C GLU A 33 14.77 1.50 -11.25
N THR A 34 13.75 0.98 -11.93
CA THR A 34 13.00 1.69 -12.98
C THR A 34 11.82 2.51 -12.42
N GLY A 35 11.81 2.80 -11.11
CA GLY A 35 10.75 3.59 -10.48
C GLY A 35 10.99 5.08 -10.68
N THR A 36 10.33 5.72 -11.64
CA THR A 36 10.38 7.18 -11.82
C THR A 36 9.38 7.88 -10.90
N VAL A 37 9.66 9.14 -10.55
CA VAL A 37 8.71 9.97 -9.77
C VAL A 37 7.35 10.05 -10.45
N PHE A 38 7.33 10.10 -11.79
CA PHE A 38 6.11 10.08 -12.58
C PHE A 38 5.32 8.77 -12.38
N SER A 39 5.98 7.61 -12.43
CA SER A 39 5.32 6.31 -12.18
C SER A 39 4.73 6.24 -10.77
N SER A 40 5.42 6.77 -9.77
CA SER A 40 4.92 6.85 -8.40
C SER A 40 3.69 7.76 -8.28
N ILE A 41 3.69 8.93 -8.94
CA ILE A 41 2.53 9.84 -8.94
C ILE A 41 1.32 9.18 -9.58
N VAL A 42 1.48 8.51 -10.73
CA VAL A 42 0.38 7.82 -11.41
C VAL A 42 -0.16 6.68 -10.54
N THR A 43 0.71 5.89 -9.93
CA THR A 43 0.31 4.77 -9.05
C THR A 43 -0.46 5.27 -7.82
N LEU A 44 0.03 6.33 -7.18
CA LEU A 44 -0.66 6.97 -6.05
C LEU A 44 -2.00 7.58 -6.47
N SER A 45 -2.04 8.24 -7.62
CA SER A 45 -3.27 8.84 -8.16
C SER A 45 -4.34 7.78 -8.43
N ASN A 46 -3.99 6.67 -9.09
CA ASN A 46 -4.91 5.56 -9.33
C ASN A 46 -5.47 4.98 -8.02
N THR A 47 -4.66 4.94 -6.97
CA THR A 47 -5.07 4.45 -5.65
C THR A 47 -6.04 5.42 -4.97
N LEU A 48 -5.81 6.73 -5.06
CA LEU A 48 -6.65 7.75 -4.44
C LEU A 48 -7.98 7.96 -5.18
N LEU A 49 -7.96 7.93 -6.50
CA LEU A 49 -9.16 8.13 -7.33
C LEU A 49 -10.16 6.99 -7.10
N GLY A 50 -9.72 5.74 -7.22
CA GLY A 50 -10.40 4.53 -6.73
C GLY A 50 -11.94 4.50 -6.83
N SER A 51 -12.57 3.81 -5.87
CA SER A 51 -14.03 3.80 -5.70
C SER A 51 -14.56 5.05 -4.99
N GLY A 52 -13.69 5.82 -4.32
CA GLY A 52 -14.07 7.02 -3.57
C GLY A 52 -14.67 8.12 -4.45
N MET A 53 -14.26 8.22 -5.72
CA MET A 53 -14.86 9.15 -6.69
C MET A 53 -16.35 8.89 -6.94
N LEU A 54 -16.84 7.65 -6.82
CA LEU A 54 -18.25 7.33 -7.04
C LEU A 54 -19.14 7.90 -5.92
N ALA A 55 -18.60 8.02 -4.70
CA ALA A 55 -19.30 8.56 -3.54
C ALA A 55 -19.24 10.09 -3.45
N MET A 56 -18.24 10.72 -4.08
CA MET A 56 -18.02 12.17 -4.01
C MET A 56 -19.25 13.00 -4.46
N PRO A 57 -19.88 12.75 -5.63
CA PRO A 57 -21.04 13.52 -6.06
C PRO A 57 -22.21 13.46 -5.08
N ALA A 58 -22.48 12.28 -4.51
CA ALA A 58 -23.52 12.09 -3.51
C ALA A 58 -23.20 12.83 -2.19
N ALA A 59 -21.92 12.86 -1.79
CA ALA A 59 -21.47 13.64 -0.65
C ALA A 59 -21.72 15.15 -0.84
N PHE A 60 -21.41 15.70 -2.03
CA PHE A 60 -21.72 17.09 -2.37
C PHE A 60 -23.21 17.38 -2.42
N ALA A 61 -24.03 16.47 -2.95
CA ALA A 61 -25.48 16.61 -3.01
C ALA A 61 -26.10 16.70 -1.60
N SER A 62 -25.56 15.94 -0.64
CA SER A 62 -26.05 15.91 0.75
C SER A 62 -25.52 17.05 1.64
N SER A 63 -24.27 17.47 1.44
CA SER A 63 -23.58 18.43 2.31
C SER A 63 -23.63 19.87 1.79
N GLY A 64 -24.09 20.08 0.56
CA GLY A 64 -24.10 21.37 -0.12
C GLY A 64 -22.72 21.78 -0.67
N LEU A 65 -22.72 22.63 -1.70
CA LEU A 65 -21.50 22.96 -2.44
C LEU A 65 -20.48 23.74 -1.59
N TYR A 66 -20.93 24.72 -0.82
CA TYR A 66 -20.06 25.52 0.04
C TYR A 66 -19.38 24.67 1.13
N MET A 67 -20.16 23.86 1.85
CA MET A 67 -19.64 23.02 2.93
C MET A 67 -18.81 21.85 2.40
N GLY A 68 -19.15 21.30 1.24
CA GLY A 68 -18.37 20.26 0.56
C GLY A 68 -16.97 20.74 0.17
N ILE A 69 -16.85 21.93 -0.43
CA ILE A 69 -15.54 22.51 -0.80
C ILE A 69 -14.69 22.77 0.45
N LEU A 70 -15.29 23.33 1.51
CA LEU A 70 -14.59 23.59 2.77
C LEU A 70 -14.05 22.29 3.39
N ASN A 71 -14.88 21.24 3.46
CA ASN A 71 -14.47 19.94 3.99
C ASN A 71 -13.35 19.31 3.16
N ILE A 72 -13.42 19.38 1.83
CA ILE A 72 -12.35 18.88 0.95
C ILE A 72 -11.05 19.64 1.17
N ALA A 73 -11.09 20.95 1.34
CA ALA A 73 -9.89 21.74 1.63
C ALA A 73 -9.26 21.34 2.97
N ILE A 74 -10.06 21.16 4.02
CA ILE A 74 -9.58 20.78 5.37
C ILE A 74 -9.00 19.35 5.35
N PHE A 75 -9.76 18.37 4.88
CA PHE A 75 -9.30 16.98 4.85
C PHE A 75 -8.19 16.74 3.83
N GLY A 76 -8.24 17.42 2.68
CA GLY A 76 -7.16 17.41 1.69
C GLY A 76 -5.87 18.00 2.25
N GLY A 77 -5.94 19.12 2.97
CA GLY A 77 -4.81 19.67 3.70
C GLY A 77 -4.23 18.70 4.74
N GLY A 78 -5.10 18.03 5.51
CA GLY A 78 -4.69 16.99 6.46
C GLY A 78 -4.02 15.79 5.79
N ALA A 79 -4.54 15.33 4.65
CA ALA A 79 -3.97 14.24 3.86
C ALA A 79 -2.59 14.61 3.28
N LEU A 80 -2.44 15.84 2.76
CA LEU A 80 -1.15 16.35 2.28
C LEU A 80 -0.11 16.41 3.41
N PHE A 81 -0.50 16.93 4.58
CA PHE A 81 0.37 16.97 5.75
C PHE A 81 0.79 15.56 6.21
N GLY A 82 -0.15 14.61 6.26
CA GLY A 82 0.14 13.21 6.59
C GLY A 82 1.10 12.55 5.59
N LEU A 83 0.88 12.75 4.29
CA LEU A 83 1.76 12.23 3.23
C LEU A 83 3.16 12.86 3.30
N TRP A 84 3.25 14.14 3.63
CA TRP A 84 4.52 14.85 3.81
C TRP A 84 5.33 14.26 4.99
N LEU A 85 4.69 14.06 6.15
CA LEU A 85 5.32 13.41 7.31
C LEU A 85 5.78 12.00 6.96
N LEU A 86 4.93 11.22 6.31
CA LEU A 86 5.26 9.86 5.89
C LEU A 86 6.48 9.81 4.96
N THR A 87 6.53 10.69 3.97
CA THR A 87 7.62 10.75 3.01
C THR A 87 8.95 11.11 3.71
N ARG A 88 8.91 12.03 4.67
CA ARG A 88 10.06 12.36 5.52
C ARG A 88 10.52 11.13 6.28
N CYS A 89 9.63 10.45 7.00
CA CYS A 89 9.97 9.26 7.78
C CYS A 89 10.52 8.10 6.92
N ALA A 90 9.95 7.88 5.74
CA ALA A 90 10.44 6.88 4.78
C ALA A 90 11.87 7.20 4.30
N THR A 91 12.23 8.48 4.22
CA THR A 91 13.60 8.89 3.89
C THR A 91 14.59 8.55 5.01
N TYR A 92 14.17 8.63 6.27
CA TYR A 92 15.04 8.37 7.43
C TYR A 92 15.20 6.89 7.79
N THR A 93 14.27 6.03 7.39
CA THR A 93 14.23 4.61 7.82
C THR A 93 14.66 3.60 6.75
N GLY A 94 15.03 4.08 5.55
CA GLY A 94 15.53 3.25 4.44
C GLY A 94 14.43 2.48 3.69
N ARG A 95 14.77 1.83 2.56
CA ARG A 95 13.80 1.23 1.61
C ARG A 95 12.90 0.11 2.17
N ASN A 96 13.24 -0.49 3.31
CA ASN A 96 12.53 -1.64 3.91
C ASN A 96 11.83 -1.30 5.24
N SER A 97 11.43 -0.05 5.42
CA SER A 97 10.73 0.40 6.62
C SER A 97 9.22 0.33 6.44
N SER A 98 8.55 -0.54 7.21
CA SER A 98 7.10 -0.51 7.37
C SER A 98 6.71 0.56 8.41
N PHE A 99 5.49 1.12 8.32
CA PHE A 99 4.91 2.00 9.34
C PHE A 99 5.03 1.39 10.75
N PHE A 100 4.92 0.06 10.83
CA PHE A 100 5.10 -0.73 12.04
C PHE A 100 6.54 -0.61 12.60
N SER A 101 7.56 -0.80 11.75
CA SER A 101 8.97 -0.68 12.13
C SER A 101 9.33 0.73 12.59
N LEU A 102 8.78 1.76 11.95
CA LEU A 102 8.97 3.16 12.35
C LEU A 102 8.31 3.45 13.70
N SER A 103 7.09 2.95 13.92
CA SER A 103 6.36 3.16 15.18
C SER A 103 7.02 2.45 16.37
N MET A 104 7.69 1.31 16.17
CA MET A 104 8.47 0.65 17.23
C MET A 104 9.69 1.45 17.68
N ILE A 105 10.25 2.31 16.82
CA ILE A 105 11.41 3.16 17.14
C ILE A 105 10.99 4.40 17.95
N THR A 106 9.82 4.97 17.68
CA THR A 106 9.37 6.22 18.31
C THR A 106 8.43 6.00 19.51
N PHE A 107 7.44 5.10 19.41
CA PHE A 107 6.46 4.81 20.47
C PHE A 107 5.87 3.38 20.33
N PRO A 108 6.42 2.36 21.02
CA PRO A 108 6.02 0.94 20.84
C PRO A 108 4.56 0.64 21.19
N GLN A 109 3.94 1.43 22.08
CA GLN A 109 2.52 1.27 22.45
C GLN A 109 1.55 1.88 21.42
N ALA A 110 1.98 2.87 20.63
CA ALA A 110 1.13 3.51 19.62
C ALA A 110 1.07 2.69 18.31
N SER A 111 2.06 1.82 18.08
CA SER A 111 2.17 0.96 16.90
C SER A 111 0.92 0.12 16.64
N ILE A 112 0.33 -0.46 17.70
CA ILE A 112 -0.87 -1.31 17.59
C ILE A 112 -2.10 -0.53 17.08
N PHE A 113 -2.25 0.73 17.47
CA PHE A 113 -3.36 1.58 17.01
C PHE A 113 -3.20 1.94 15.54
N PHE A 114 -1.97 2.19 15.09
CA PHE A 114 -1.69 2.44 13.67
C PHE A 114 -1.95 1.20 12.82
N ASP A 115 -1.51 0.03 13.26
CA ASP A 115 -1.77 -1.22 12.55
C ASP A 115 -3.27 -1.53 12.47
N PHE A 116 -4.00 -1.32 13.57
CA PHE A 116 -5.46 -1.46 13.60
C PHE A 116 -6.16 -0.47 12.66
N ALA A 117 -5.74 0.80 12.63
CA ALA A 117 -6.27 1.78 11.70
C ALA A 117 -6.00 1.39 10.23
N ILE A 118 -4.82 0.84 9.93
CA ILE A 118 -4.44 0.34 8.61
C ILE A 118 -5.30 -0.87 8.23
N ALA A 119 -5.57 -1.78 9.17
CA ALA A 119 -6.44 -2.93 8.98
C ALA A 119 -7.88 -2.51 8.69
N ILE A 120 -8.46 -1.60 9.49
CA ILE A 120 -9.82 -1.08 9.27
C ILE A 120 -9.95 -0.42 7.91
N LYS A 121 -9.03 0.48 7.51
CA LYS A 121 -9.12 1.12 6.19
C LYS A 121 -9.08 0.10 5.05
N CYS A 122 -8.24 -0.94 5.20
CA CYS A 122 -8.00 -1.92 4.15
C CYS A 122 -9.22 -2.83 4.00
N PHE A 123 -9.79 -3.23 5.14
CA PHE A 123 -11.06 -3.92 5.18
C PHE A 123 -12.17 -3.10 4.54
N GLY A 124 -12.28 -1.81 4.86
CA GLY A 124 -13.28 -0.91 4.30
C GLY A 124 -13.21 -0.82 2.76
N VAL A 125 -12.01 -0.62 2.21
CA VAL A 125 -11.81 -0.60 0.75
C VAL A 125 -12.18 -1.95 0.12
N SER A 126 -11.80 -3.07 0.74
CA SER A 126 -12.12 -4.41 0.25
C SER A 126 -13.63 -4.68 0.23
N VAL A 127 -14.34 -4.34 1.30
CA VAL A 127 -15.80 -4.47 1.39
C VAL A 127 -16.50 -3.55 0.38
N SER A 128 -16.00 -2.32 0.20
CA SER A 128 -16.54 -1.39 -0.80
C SER A 128 -16.46 -1.97 -2.22
N TYR A 129 -15.32 -2.58 -2.58
CA TYR A 129 -15.21 -3.25 -3.88
C TYR A 129 -16.15 -4.44 -4.02
N LEU A 130 -16.36 -5.23 -2.95
CA LEU A 130 -17.29 -6.35 -2.98
C LEU A 130 -18.74 -5.89 -3.18
N ILE A 131 -19.13 -4.79 -2.54
CA ILE A 131 -20.44 -4.15 -2.72
C ILE A 131 -20.62 -3.68 -4.16
N ILE A 132 -19.61 -2.98 -4.71
CA ILE A 132 -19.63 -2.47 -6.08
C ILE A 132 -19.76 -3.61 -7.10
N VAL A 133 -19.02 -4.71 -6.92
CA VAL A 133 -19.16 -5.89 -7.79
C VAL A 133 -20.56 -6.48 -7.68
N GLY A 134 -21.10 -6.60 -6.46
CA GLY A 134 -22.48 -7.06 -6.24
C GLY A 134 -23.54 -6.18 -6.90
N ASP A 135 -23.31 -4.87 -6.97
CA ASP A 135 -24.24 -3.90 -7.59
C ASP A 135 -24.11 -3.87 -9.12
N LEU A 136 -22.88 -3.99 -9.64
CA LEU A 136 -22.60 -3.90 -11.08
C LEU A 136 -22.89 -5.20 -11.83
N MET A 137 -22.60 -6.36 -11.25
CA MET A 137 -22.79 -7.65 -11.90
C MET A 137 -24.24 -7.90 -12.39
N PRO A 138 -25.31 -7.66 -11.60
CA PRO A 138 -26.67 -7.86 -12.11
C PRO A 138 -26.97 -6.95 -13.31
N ILE A 139 -26.49 -5.70 -13.31
CA ILE A 139 -26.64 -4.77 -14.44
C ILE A 139 -25.94 -5.32 -15.70
N VAL A 140 -24.71 -5.81 -15.54
CA VAL A 140 -23.94 -6.41 -16.64
C VAL A 140 -24.62 -7.67 -17.18
N THR A 141 -25.19 -8.50 -16.32
CA THR A 141 -25.88 -9.74 -16.75
C THR A 141 -27.12 -9.46 -17.58
N ILE A 142 -27.91 -8.44 -17.21
CA ILE A 142 -29.09 -7.99 -17.98
C ILE A 142 -28.65 -7.46 -19.35
N GLY A 143 -27.54 -6.70 -19.39
CA GLY A 143 -26.98 -6.17 -20.64
C GLY A 143 -26.43 -7.25 -21.58
N LEU A 144 -25.88 -8.34 -21.04
CA LEU A 144 -25.28 -9.42 -21.82
C LEU A 144 -26.30 -10.48 -22.26
N PHE A 145 -27.35 -10.71 -21.47
CA PHE A 145 -28.40 -11.69 -21.75
C PHE A 145 -29.78 -11.02 -21.64
N PRO A 146 -30.36 -10.51 -22.75
CA PRO A 146 -31.65 -9.82 -22.70
C PRO A 146 -32.86 -10.74 -22.50
N ASN A 147 -32.69 -12.07 -22.52
CA ASN A 147 -33.78 -13.08 -22.46
C ASN A 147 -33.81 -13.90 -21.15
N ILE A 148 -33.10 -13.49 -20.10
CA ILE A 148 -33.15 -14.19 -18.80
C ILE A 148 -34.42 -13.80 -18.04
N PRO A 149 -35.14 -14.76 -17.41
CA PRO A 149 -36.29 -14.47 -16.58
C PRO A 149 -35.87 -13.66 -15.34
N LEU A 150 -36.66 -12.64 -15.00
CA LEU A 150 -36.39 -11.67 -13.93
C LEU A 150 -36.31 -12.30 -12.52
N ASP A 151 -36.85 -13.51 -12.34
CA ASP A 151 -36.79 -14.30 -11.10
C ASP A 151 -35.53 -15.20 -11.00
N SER A 152 -34.60 -15.12 -11.96
CA SER A 152 -33.38 -15.92 -11.90
C SER A 152 -32.52 -15.49 -10.73
N THR A 153 -32.02 -16.46 -9.96
CA THR A 153 -31.02 -16.26 -8.89
C THR A 153 -29.73 -15.56 -9.36
N LEU A 154 -29.52 -15.52 -10.68
CA LEU A 154 -28.44 -14.78 -11.36
C LEU A 154 -28.61 -13.25 -11.33
N LEU A 155 -29.81 -12.72 -11.08
CA LEU A 155 -30.05 -11.28 -10.92
C LEU A 155 -29.84 -10.81 -9.48
N THR A 156 -29.79 -11.73 -8.52
CA THR A 156 -29.67 -11.38 -7.11
C THR A 156 -28.24 -10.95 -6.79
N ARG A 157 -28.10 -9.76 -6.22
CA ARG A 157 -26.83 -9.22 -5.71
C ARG A 157 -26.11 -10.17 -4.75
N GLU A 158 -26.87 -10.87 -3.90
CA GLU A 158 -26.35 -11.81 -2.90
C GLU A 158 -25.63 -13.00 -3.55
N PHE A 159 -26.09 -13.47 -4.70
CA PHE A 159 -25.44 -14.53 -5.46
C PHE A 159 -24.05 -14.08 -5.97
N TRP A 160 -23.97 -12.88 -6.54
CA TRP A 160 -22.73 -12.31 -7.07
C TRP A 160 -21.71 -11.95 -5.98
N ILE A 161 -22.19 -11.52 -4.81
CA ILE A 161 -21.33 -11.32 -3.64
C ILE A 161 -20.79 -12.66 -3.14
N THR A 162 -21.65 -13.67 -3.01
CA THR A 162 -21.26 -15.00 -2.51
C THR A 162 -20.24 -15.67 -3.43
N ILE A 163 -20.43 -15.61 -4.75
CA ILE A 163 -19.46 -16.18 -5.71
C ILE A 163 -18.14 -15.41 -5.72
N SER A 164 -18.18 -14.08 -5.58
CA SER A 164 -16.98 -13.24 -5.49
C SER A 164 -16.20 -13.56 -4.21
N VAL A 165 -16.88 -13.70 -3.07
CA VAL A 165 -16.25 -14.12 -1.79
C VAL A 165 -15.68 -15.52 -1.90
N LEU A 166 -16.43 -16.47 -2.47
CA LEU A 166 -15.99 -17.85 -2.69
C LEU A 166 -14.72 -17.93 -3.55
N LEU A 167 -14.54 -17.00 -4.49
CA LEU A 167 -13.35 -16.92 -5.34
C LEU A 167 -12.20 -16.17 -4.66
N ILE A 168 -12.48 -15.11 -3.90
CA ILE A 168 -11.46 -14.31 -3.20
C ILE A 168 -10.84 -15.10 -2.04
N ILE A 169 -11.62 -15.89 -1.29
CA ILE A 169 -11.14 -16.71 -0.16
C ILE A 169 -9.94 -17.60 -0.57
N PRO A 170 -10.05 -18.51 -1.56
CA PRO A 170 -8.93 -19.37 -1.94
C PRO A 170 -7.76 -18.58 -2.50
N LEU A 171 -8.01 -17.45 -3.16
CA LEU A 171 -6.95 -16.57 -3.67
C LEU A 171 -6.19 -15.87 -2.53
N ALA A 172 -6.88 -15.48 -1.46
CA ALA A 172 -6.29 -14.84 -0.29
C ALA A 172 -5.46 -15.81 0.57
N PHE A 173 -5.85 -17.09 0.60
CA PHE A 173 -5.07 -18.17 1.24
C PHE A 173 -3.92 -18.69 0.38
N MET A 174 -3.81 -18.26 -0.88
CA MET A 174 -2.70 -18.57 -1.76
C MET A 174 -1.55 -17.57 -1.53
N ARG A 175 -0.93 -17.64 -0.34
CA ARG A 175 0.26 -16.88 0.04
C ARG A 175 1.18 -17.74 0.89
#